data_AF-A0A842Q0R5-F1
#
_entry.id   AF-A0A842Q0R5-F1
#
_cell.length_a   1.000
_cell.length_b   1.000
_cell.length_c   1.000
_cell.angle_alpha   90.00
_cell.angle_beta   90.00
_cell.angle_gamma   90.00
#
_symmetry.space_group_name_H-M   'P 1'
#
loop_
_entity.id
_entity.type
_entity.pdbx_description
1 polymer ?
#
loop_
_entity_poly.entity_id
_entity_poly.type
_entity_poly.pdbx_seq_one_letter_code
_entity_poly.pdbx_strand_id
1 'polypeptide(L)' 'VTPSELSSPIDLMKIIENAELLGYQVKTRGSLGVTVENNSSRKLSVSFLTSGAATIVGAKDEEDALYIYRNFMKNIS' A
#
# COMPACT_ATOMS: atom_id res chain seq x y z
N VAL A 1 12.10 -1.06 1.48
CA VAL A 1 12.16 0.38 1.13
C VAL A 1 10.95 1.10 1.71
N THR A 2 11.06 2.40 1.98
CA THR A 2 10.01 3.20 2.65
C THR A 2 9.78 4.51 1.88
N PRO A 3 8.77 4.60 0.98
CA PRO A 3 8.45 5.83 0.27
C PRO A 3 7.62 6.79 1.14
N SER A 4 7.83 8.11 1.00
CA SER A 4 6.99 9.15 1.61
C SER A 4 7.01 10.39 0.71
N GLU A 5 5.91 10.62 -0.03
CA GLU A 5 5.81 11.72 -1.02
C GLU A 5 4.67 12.71 -0.71
N LEU A 6 3.95 12.57 0.42
CA LEU A 6 2.72 13.32 0.69
C LEU A 6 2.80 14.18 1.96
N SER A 7 2.27 15.41 1.85
CA SER A 7 2.18 16.42 2.91
C SER A 7 0.83 16.44 3.65
N SER A 8 -0.15 15.64 3.19
CA SER A 8 -1.49 15.52 3.79
C SER A 8 -1.82 14.07 4.15
N PRO A 9 -2.70 13.84 5.15
CA PRO A 9 -3.11 12.49 5.51
C PRO A 9 -3.78 11.77 4.34
N ILE A 10 -3.45 10.50 4.13
CA ILE A 10 -4.07 9.67 3.09
C ILE A 10 -5.39 9.07 3.56
N ASP A 11 -6.36 8.99 2.64
CA ASP A 11 -7.60 8.28 2.88
C ASP A 11 -7.37 6.76 2.82
N LEU A 12 -7.33 6.12 3.99
CA LEU A 12 -7.14 4.67 4.10
C LEU A 12 -8.27 3.87 3.45
N MET A 13 -9.48 4.44 3.29
CA MET A 13 -10.58 3.74 2.61
C MET A 13 -10.28 3.61 1.12
N LYS A 14 -9.81 4.68 0.46
CA LYS A 14 -9.38 4.62 -0.95
C LYS A 14 -8.22 3.65 -1.16
N ILE A 15 -7.27 3.58 -0.21
CA ILE A 15 -6.18 2.59 -0.24
C ILE A 15 -6.74 1.17 -0.24
N ILE A 16 -7.72 0.89 0.64
CA ILE A 16 -8.35 -0.43 0.74
C ILE A 16 -9.10 -0.78 -0.55
N GLU A 17 -9.88 0.15 -1.11
CA GLU A 17 -10.60 -0.05 -2.38
C GLU A 17 -9.62 -0.38 -3.52
N ASN A 18 -8.53 0.38 -3.64
CA ASN A 18 -7.48 0.11 -4.61
C ASN A 18 -6.80 -1.25 -4.36
N ALA A 19 -6.58 -1.62 -3.09
CA ALA A 19 -6.02 -2.92 -2.73
C ALA A 19 -6.88 -4.07 -3.26
N GLU A 20 -8.18 -4.00 -3.02
CA GLU A 20 -9.15 -5.03 -3.44
C GLU A 20 -9.22 -5.14 -4.96
N LEU A 21 -9.23 -4.00 -5.68
CA LEU A 21 -9.18 -3.97 -7.14
C LEU A 21 -7.90 -4.60 -7.72
N LEU A 22 -6.78 -4.48 -6.99
CA LEU A 22 -5.49 -5.07 -7.34
C LEU A 22 -5.36 -6.54 -6.87
N GLY A 23 -6.40 -7.11 -6.26
CA GLY A 23 -6.43 -8.50 -5.80
C GLY A 23 -5.72 -8.74 -4.46
N TYR A 24 -5.46 -7.69 -3.68
CA TYR A 24 -4.93 -7.79 -2.32
C TYR A 24 -6.07 -8.00 -1.31
N GLN A 25 -5.74 -8.63 -0.20
CA GLN A 25 -6.66 -8.84 0.92
C GLN A 25 -6.21 -8.01 2.11
N VAL A 26 -7.14 -7.32 2.75
CA VAL A 26 -6.87 -6.60 4.00
C VAL A 26 -6.58 -7.61 5.10
N LYS A 27 -5.39 -7.50 5.71
CA LYS A 27 -5.01 -8.29 6.88
C LYS A 27 -5.30 -7.55 8.17
N THR A 28 -4.96 -6.28 8.21
CA THR A 28 -5.09 -5.45 9.40
C THR A 28 -5.55 -4.06 9.00
N ARG A 29 -6.48 -3.50 9.76
CA ARG A 29 -6.93 -2.12 9.61
C ARG A 29 -6.96 -1.48 11.00
N GLY A 30 -6.23 -0.39 11.16
CA GLY A 30 -6.24 0.45 12.36
C GLY A 30 -6.57 1.90 12.02
N SER A 31 -6.62 2.74 13.05
CA SER A 31 -6.82 4.19 12.88
C SER A 31 -5.62 4.90 12.26
N LEU A 32 -4.42 4.32 12.38
CA LEU A 32 -3.16 4.92 11.91
C LEU A 32 -2.64 4.31 10.61
N GLY A 33 -3.24 3.21 10.14
CA GLY A 33 -2.74 2.51 8.95
C GLY A 33 -3.50 1.24 8.59
N VAL A 34 -3.13 0.67 7.45
CA VAL A 34 -3.69 -0.57 6.91
C VAL A 34 -2.57 -1.46 6.38
N THR A 35 -2.69 -2.77 6.60
CA THR A 35 -1.83 -3.79 6.01
C THR A 35 -2.64 -4.68 5.09
N VAL A 36 -2.14 -4.88 3.88
CA VAL A 36 -2.75 -5.70 2.84
C VAL A 36 -1.73 -6.71 2.31
N GLU A 37 -2.21 -7.87 1.90
CA GLU A 37 -1.36 -8.93 1.36
C GLU A 37 -1.91 -9.50 0.06
N ASN A 38 -1.01 -9.82 -0.86
CA ASN A 38 -1.32 -10.60 -2.04
C ASN A 38 -0.87 -12.05 -1.81
N ASN A 39 -1.84 -12.97 -1.78
CA ASN A 39 -1.59 -14.40 -1.58
C ASN A 39 -1.15 -15.12 -2.87
N SER A 40 -0.84 -14.40 -3.95
CA SER A 40 -0.25 -14.97 -5.16
C SER A 40 1.18 -15.48 -4.89
N SER A 41 1.79 -16.13 -5.89
CA SER A 41 3.09 -16.84 -5.78
C SER A 41 4.25 -16.01 -5.23
N ARG A 42 4.17 -14.67 -5.24
CA ARG A 42 5.05 -13.76 -4.51
C ARG A 42 4.26 -13.17 -3.35
N LYS A 43 4.44 -13.72 -2.15
CA LYS A 43 3.81 -13.24 -0.91
C LYS A 43 4.19 -11.77 -0.69
N LEU A 44 3.36 -10.86 -1.19
CA LEU A 44 3.63 -9.43 -1.15
C LEU A 44 2.80 -8.81 -0.04
N SER A 45 3.45 -8.06 0.84
CA SER A 45 2.81 -7.38 1.97
C SER A 45 3.07 -5.89 1.88
N VAL A 46 2.00 -5.10 1.96
CA VAL A 46 2.08 -3.64 1.92
C VAL A 46 1.39 -3.08 3.15
N SER A 47 2.08 -2.22 3.89
CA SER A 47 1.52 -1.49 5.02
C SER A 47 1.58 0.01 4.77
N PHE A 48 0.43 0.66 4.73
CA PHE A 48 0.28 2.11 4.61
C PHE A 48 -0.04 2.74 5.95
N LEU A 49 0.57 3.89 6.22
CA LEU A 49 0.22 4.78 7.33
C LEU A 49 -0.57 5.97 6.83
N THR A 50 -1.40 6.56 7.69
CA THR A 50 -2.14 7.80 7.37
C THR A 50 -1.22 8.94 6.97
N SER A 51 0.06 8.92 7.33
CA SER A 51 1.07 9.90 6.90
C SER A 51 1.49 9.77 5.43
N GLY A 52 0.98 8.78 4.70
CA GLY A 52 1.44 8.47 3.34
C GLY A 52 2.68 7.57 3.30
N ALA A 53 3.34 7.34 4.44
CA ALA A 53 4.45 6.39 4.50
C ALA A 53 3.95 4.96 4.23
N ALA A 54 4.71 4.20 3.45
CA ALA A 54 4.41 2.81 3.17
C ALA A 54 5.62 1.90 3.38
N THR A 55 5.39 0.68 3.86
CA THR A 55 6.37 -0.40 3.87
C THR A 55 5.92 -1.47 2.89
N ILE A 56 6.81 -1.86 1.97
CA ILE A 56 6.55 -2.89 0.96
C ILE A 56 7.57 -4.01 1.15
N VAL A 57 7.07 -5.23 1.38
CA VAL A 57 7.86 -6.45 1.57
C VAL A 57 7.51 -7.45 0.47
N GLY A 58 8.53 -8.03 -0.16
CA GLY A 58 8.36 -9.00 -1.25
C GLY A 58 8.42 -8.40 -2.65
N ALA A 59 8.69 -7.10 -2.79
CA ALA A 59 9.06 -6.49 -4.06
C ALA A 59 10.41 -7.00 -4.55
N LYS A 60 10.58 -7.09 -5.87
CA LYS A 60 11.80 -7.61 -6.50
C LYS A 60 13.00 -6.66 -6.34
N ASP A 61 12.74 -5.37 -6.48
CA ASP A 61 13.70 -4.28 -6.46
C ASP A 61 12.99 -2.97 -6.06
N GLU A 62 13.73 -1.86 -6.01
CA GLU A 62 13.18 -0.57 -5.62
C GLU A 62 12.16 -0.03 -6.63
N GLU A 63 12.38 -0.27 -7.93
CA GLU A 63 11.47 0.20 -8.98
C GLU A 63 10.12 -0.54 -8.92
N ASP A 64 10.14 -1.86 -8.68
CA ASP A 64 8.95 -2.66 -8.43
C ASP A 64 8.19 -2.16 -7.19
N ALA A 65 8.90 -1.83 -6.10
CA ALA A 65 8.28 -1.27 -4.90
C ALA A 65 7.62 0.09 -5.15
N LEU A 66 8.28 0.99 -5.89
CA LEU A 66 7.72 2.28 -6.28
C LEU A 66 6.52 2.14 -7.20
N TYR A 67 6.58 1.19 -8.15
CA TYR A 67 5.46 0.88 -9.03
C TYR A 67 4.25 0.38 -8.23
N ILE A 68 4.44 -0.54 -7.28
CA ILE A 68 3.38 -1.01 -6.39
C ILE A 68 2.78 0.17 -5.61
N TYR A 69 3.62 0.97 -4.94
CA TYR A 69 3.17 2.14 -4.18
C TYR A 69 2.28 3.08 -4.99
N ARG A 70 2.71 3.43 -6.22
CA ARG A 70 1.97 4.33 -7.12
C ARG A 70 0.63 3.76 -7.57
N ASN A 71 0.52 2.45 -7.76
CA ASN A 71 -0.76 1.81 -8.09
C ASN A 71 -1.77 1.92 -6.95
N PHE A 72 -1.31 1.75 -5.70
CA PHE A 72 -2.16 1.97 -4.52
C PHE A 72 -2.57 3.44 -4.37
N MET A 73 -1.69 4.38 -4.69
CA MET A 73 -1.93 5.84 -4.58
C MET A 73 -2.76 6.42 -5.73
N LYS A 74 -3.13 5.61 -6.73
CA LYS A 74 -3.87 6.09 -7.88
C LYS A 74 -5.25 6.62 -7.46
N ASN A 75 -5.57 7.85 -7.86
CA ASN A 75 -6.82 8.56 -7.51
C ASN A 75 -6.99 8.86 -6.00
N ILE A 76 -5.91 8.81 -5.23
CA ILE A 76 -5.88 9.26 -3.84
C ILE A 76 -5.46 10.73 -3.84
N SER A 77 -6.45 11.58 -4.06
CA SER A 77 -6.43 13.02 -3.82
C SER A 77 -7.08 13.37 -2.48
#